data_AF-A0A1K0IF85-F1
#
_entry.id   AF-A0A1K0IF85-F1
#
_cell.length_a   1.000
_cell.length_b   1.000
_cell.length_c   1.000
_cell.angle_alpha   90.00
_cell.angle_beta   90.00
_cell.angle_gamma   90.00
#
_symmetry.space_group_name_H-M   'P 1'
#
loop_
_entity.id
_entity.type
_entity.pdbx_description
1 polymer ?
#
loop_
_entity_poly.entity_id
_entity_poly.type
_entity_poly.pdbx_seq_one_letter_code
_entity_poly.pdbx_strand_id
1 'polypeptide(L)'
;MDGGVRPGASPGWFWRWQHERRRSRHAAHGDEVMSAIPCKNQRLLDEFYAKHGPCCAGCDWWKWLNPLIGECHASAPVSGHERTAMIGIRVTSLPLEAGHVMTRREHHCGDFKDEFDWNSLPAAYLRMIGRQQHNGKEG
;
A
#
# COMPACT_ATOMS: atom_id res chain seq x y z
N MET A 1 2.04 47.22 2.53
CA MET A 1 2.64 45.92 2.88
C MET A 1 1.54 44.89 2.75
N ASP A 2 1.25 44.53 1.50
CA ASP A 2 0.42 43.40 1.09
C ASP A 2 0.96 42.12 1.76
N GLY A 3 0.17 41.19 2.29
CA GLY A 3 -1.06 40.63 1.76
C GLY A 3 -0.76 39.18 1.37
N GLY A 4 -1.25 38.19 2.12
CA GLY A 4 -1.05 36.79 1.76
C GLY A 4 -1.32 35.75 2.84
N VAL A 5 -2.54 35.73 3.40
CA VAL A 5 -3.07 34.55 4.09
C VAL A 5 -3.11 33.41 3.07
N ARG A 6 -2.34 32.34 3.28
CA ARG A 6 -2.39 31.14 2.43
C ARG A 6 -3.74 30.43 2.64
N PRO A 7 -4.51 30.13 1.58
CA PRO A 7 -5.80 29.47 1.69
C PRO A 7 -5.63 27.99 2.02
N GLY A 8 -6.65 27.44 2.68
CA GLY A 8 -6.68 26.11 3.26
C GLY A 8 -6.38 24.97 2.29
N ALA A 9 -5.68 23.96 2.81
CA ALA A 9 -5.53 22.68 2.17
C ALA A 9 -6.89 21.95 2.19
N SER A 10 -7.59 21.94 1.06
CA SER A 10 -8.79 21.14 0.89
C SER A 10 -8.47 19.64 1.04
N PRO A 11 -9.32 18.84 1.72
CA PRO A 11 -9.09 17.41 1.97
C PRO A 11 -8.83 16.58 0.69
N GLY A 12 -9.32 17.03 -0.46
CA GLY A 12 -9.24 16.32 -1.75
C GLY A 12 -7.84 16.14 -2.34
N TRP A 13 -6.86 16.97 -1.97
CA TRP A 13 -5.49 16.87 -2.51
C TRP A 13 -4.73 15.66 -1.96
N PHE A 14 -5.03 15.25 -0.73
CA PHE A 14 -4.45 14.05 -0.10
C PHE A 14 -4.97 12.77 -0.78
N TRP A 15 -6.27 12.74 -1.11
CA TRP A 15 -6.93 11.63 -1.82
C TRP A 15 -6.43 11.45 -3.26
N ARG A 16 -6.15 12.55 -3.99
CA ARG A 16 -5.61 12.48 -5.37
C ARG A 16 -4.18 11.95 -5.41
N TRP A 17 -3.35 12.27 -4.40
CA TRP A 17 -1.96 11.79 -4.31
C TRP A 17 -1.83 10.33 -3.81
N GLN A 18 -2.83 9.80 -3.08
CA GLN A 18 -2.81 8.41 -2.61
C GLN A 18 -3.15 7.38 -3.70
N HIS A 19 -4.02 7.72 -4.66
CA HIS A 19 -4.41 6.82 -5.77
C HIS A 19 -3.28 6.55 -6.79
N GLU A 20 -2.34 7.48 -6.93
CA GLU A 20 -1.29 7.42 -7.95
C GLU A 20 -0.14 6.45 -7.56
N ARG A 21 -0.06 6.01 -6.30
CA ARG A 21 1.15 5.37 -5.74
C ARG A 21 1.31 3.86 -5.96
N ARG A 22 0.25 3.09 -6.25
CA ARG A 22 0.46 1.71 -6.76
C ARG A 22 0.93 1.75 -8.23
N ARG A 23 0.53 2.78 -8.98
CA ARG A 23 1.08 3.11 -10.30
C ARG A 23 2.56 3.55 -10.21
N SER A 24 2.93 4.36 -9.20
CA SER A 24 4.33 4.76 -8.97
C SER A 24 5.25 3.65 -8.43
N ARG A 25 4.72 2.61 -7.76
CA ARG A 25 5.49 1.40 -7.43
C ARG A 25 5.93 0.63 -8.69
N HIS A 26 5.27 0.86 -9.82
CA HIS A 26 5.60 0.29 -11.12
C HIS A 26 6.35 1.27 -12.05
N ALA A 27 6.38 2.56 -11.72
CA ALA A 27 6.86 3.63 -12.62
C ALA A 27 8.15 4.31 -12.15
N ALA A 28 9.02 3.61 -11.40
CA ALA A 28 10.37 4.09 -11.13
C ALA A 28 11.32 3.68 -12.28
N HIS A 29 11.07 4.21 -13.48
CA HIS A 29 12.04 4.63 -14.50
C HIS A 29 11.26 5.09 -15.73
N GLY A 30 11.56 6.29 -16.21
CA GLY A 30 10.91 6.90 -17.38
C GLY A 30 11.12 6.08 -18.66
N ASP A 31 10.13 6.24 -19.53
CA ASP A 31 10.04 5.88 -20.94
C ASP A 31 9.82 4.39 -21.30
N GLU A 32 8.63 4.19 -21.90
CA GLU A 32 8.17 3.05 -22.71
C GLU A 32 7.55 1.82 -22.02
N VAL A 33 6.35 1.49 -22.49
CA VAL A 33 5.44 0.45 -21.99
C VAL A 33 5.97 -0.93 -22.36
N MET A 34 6.84 -1.52 -21.53
CA MET A 34 7.14 -2.96 -21.61
C MET A 34 7.72 -3.54 -20.30
N SER A 35 6.90 -4.34 -19.61
CA SER A 35 7.30 -5.32 -18.58
C SER A 35 8.04 -4.81 -17.33
N ALA A 36 7.38 -3.96 -16.53
CA ALA A 36 7.78 -3.77 -15.14
C ALA A 36 7.33 -4.99 -14.31
N ILE A 37 8.18 -6.03 -14.22
CA ILE A 37 8.01 -7.07 -13.20
C ILE A 37 8.13 -6.35 -11.85
N PRO A 38 7.10 -6.40 -10.98
CA PRO A 38 7.18 -5.84 -9.63
C PRO A 38 8.43 -6.32 -8.91
N CYS A 39 9.04 -5.42 -8.14
CA CYS A 39 10.24 -5.75 -7.37
C CYS A 39 9.99 -6.99 -6.48
N LYS A 40 11.05 -7.74 -6.18
CA LYS A 40 10.98 -9.00 -5.40
C LYS A 40 10.15 -8.86 -4.11
N ASN A 41 10.21 -7.70 -3.47
CA ASN A 41 9.47 -7.42 -2.22
C ASN A 41 7.95 -7.34 -2.45
N GLN A 42 7.51 -6.66 -3.52
CA GLN A 42 6.09 -6.55 -3.85
C GLN A 42 5.51 -7.91 -4.24
N ARG A 43 6.29 -8.71 -4.99
CA ARG A 43 5.90 -10.08 -5.34
C ARG A 43 5.56 -10.95 -4.13
N LEU A 44 6.33 -10.88 -3.04
CA LEU A 44 6.06 -11.66 -1.82
C LEU A 44 4.72 -11.29 -1.17
N LEU A 45 4.36 -10.01 -1.19
CA LEU A 45 3.07 -9.55 -0.68
C LEU A 45 1.93 -9.97 -1.60
N ASP A 46 2.11 -9.85 -2.91
CA ASP A 46 1.10 -10.20 -3.89
C ASP A 46 0.83 -11.72 -3.90
N GLU A 47 1.87 -12.55 -3.77
CA GLU A 47 1.74 -14.01 -3.52
C GLU A 47 0.98 -14.29 -2.23
N PHE A 48 1.29 -13.57 -1.15
CA PHE A 48 0.61 -13.72 0.12
C PHE A 48 -0.88 -13.36 0.00
N TYR A 49 -1.19 -12.23 -0.62
CA TYR A 49 -2.55 -11.75 -0.84
C TYR A 49 -3.34 -12.69 -1.74
N ALA A 50 -2.77 -13.15 -2.86
CA ALA A 50 -3.40 -14.10 -3.77
C ALA A 50 -3.77 -15.42 -3.06
N LYS A 51 -2.95 -15.85 -2.09
CA LYS A 51 -3.19 -17.07 -1.32
C LYS A 51 -4.20 -16.93 -0.18
N HIS A 52 -4.21 -15.80 0.53
CA HIS A 52 -4.98 -15.63 1.78
C HIS A 52 -6.22 -14.74 1.63
N GLY A 53 -6.35 -14.00 0.54
CA GLY A 53 -7.46 -13.07 0.32
C GLY A 53 -7.28 -11.71 1.00
N PRO A 54 -8.39 -10.96 1.22
CA PRO A 54 -8.39 -9.60 1.78
C PRO A 54 -7.56 -9.45 3.07
N CYS A 55 -6.45 -8.72 2.96
CA CYS A 55 -5.56 -8.37 4.07
C CYS A 55 -4.72 -7.13 3.71
N CYS A 56 -4.12 -6.52 4.72
CA CYS A 56 -3.33 -5.30 4.61
C CYS A 56 -2.19 -5.42 3.59
N ALA A 57 -1.59 -6.60 3.40
CA ALA A 57 -0.60 -6.83 2.36
C ALA A 57 -1.05 -6.45 0.94
N GLY A 58 -2.34 -6.63 0.64
CA GLY A 58 -2.96 -6.29 -0.65
C GLY A 58 -3.69 -4.95 -0.65
N CYS A 59 -3.66 -4.21 0.46
CA CYS A 59 -4.39 -2.95 0.60
C CYS A 59 -3.61 -1.79 -0.03
N ASP A 60 -4.31 -0.92 -0.75
CA ASP A 60 -3.74 0.25 -1.42
C ASP A 60 -3.18 1.28 -0.42
N TRP A 61 -3.74 1.32 0.79
CA TRP A 61 -3.26 2.17 1.89
C TRP A 61 -1.98 1.66 2.55
N TRP A 62 -1.55 0.43 2.24
CA TRP A 62 -0.46 -0.22 2.95
C TRP A 62 0.89 0.00 2.25
N LYS A 63 1.82 0.55 3.03
CA LYS A 63 3.19 0.81 2.61
C LYS A 63 4.13 -0.21 3.22
N TRP A 64 4.84 -0.92 2.36
CA TRP A 64 5.79 -1.94 2.78
C TRP A 64 6.95 -1.36 3.62
N LEU A 65 7.26 -2.01 4.74
CA LEU A 65 8.52 -1.82 5.48
C LEU A 65 9.40 -3.07 5.35
N ASN A 66 8.81 -4.24 5.54
CA ASN A 66 9.44 -5.54 5.36
C ASN A 66 8.37 -6.60 5.00
N PRO A 67 8.75 -7.85 4.68
CA PRO A 67 7.78 -8.87 4.25
C PRO A 67 6.72 -9.28 5.29
N LEU A 68 6.82 -8.83 6.54
CA LEU A 68 5.88 -9.14 7.62
C LEU A 68 5.11 -7.92 8.11
N ILE A 69 5.67 -6.71 7.95
CA ILE A 69 5.18 -5.48 8.59
C ILE A 69 5.17 -4.34 7.57
N GLY A 70 4.20 -3.45 7.68
CA GLY A 70 4.09 -2.22 6.90
C GLY A 70 3.23 -1.19 7.59
N GLU A 71 3.17 0.01 7.00
CA GLU A 71 2.48 1.17 7.55
C GLU A 71 1.11 1.36 6.91
N CYS A 72 0.09 1.57 7.73
CA CYS A 72 -1.25 1.92 7.26
C CYS A 72 -1.39 3.43 7.11
N HIS A 73 -1.56 3.90 5.87
CA HIS A 73 -1.77 5.32 5.57
C HIS A 73 -3.25 5.75 5.54
N ALA A 74 -4.18 4.84 5.82
CA ALA A 74 -5.60 5.19 5.98
C ALA A 74 -5.82 5.98 7.28
N SER A 75 -5.12 5.61 8.36
CA SER A 75 -5.16 6.30 9.65
C SER A 75 -4.21 7.50 9.68
N ALA A 76 -4.61 8.54 10.41
CA ALA A 76 -3.72 9.66 10.74
C ALA A 76 -2.47 9.18 11.51
N PRO A 77 -1.36 9.95 11.46
CA PRO A 77 -0.20 9.67 12.28
C PRO A 77 -0.54 9.67 13.79
N VAL A 78 0.06 8.73 14.51
CA VAL A 78 -0.05 8.55 15.95
C VAL A 78 1.33 8.70 16.61
N SER A 79 1.39 8.69 17.93
CA SER A 79 2.67 8.72 18.65
C SER A 79 3.51 7.46 18.37
N GLY A 80 4.83 7.55 18.49
CA GLY A 80 5.74 6.43 18.19
C GLY A 80 5.42 5.14 18.93
N HIS A 81 4.97 5.25 20.19
CA HIS A 81 4.52 4.11 20.98
C HIS A 81 3.27 3.45 20.36
N GLU A 82 2.25 4.24 20.02
CA GLU A 82 1.01 3.73 19.42
C GLU A 82 1.25 3.10 18.05
N ARG A 83 2.22 3.59 17.27
CA ARG A 83 2.53 3.04 15.94
C ARG A 83 2.88 1.56 15.99
N THR A 84 3.57 1.12 17.04
CA THR A 84 4.09 -0.26 17.13
C THR A 84 3.29 -1.17 18.07
N ALA A 85 2.34 -0.61 18.82
CA ALA A 85 1.46 -1.36 19.70
C ALA A 85 0.72 -2.49 18.94
N MET A 86 0.28 -2.21 17.72
CA MET A 86 -0.46 -3.17 16.87
C MET A 86 0.37 -4.35 16.36
N ILE A 87 1.71 -4.26 16.40
CA ILE A 87 2.61 -5.39 16.09
C ILE A 87 3.12 -6.09 17.36
N GLY A 88 2.70 -5.64 18.54
CA GLY A 88 3.02 -6.24 19.83
C GLY A 88 4.29 -5.70 20.50
N ILE A 89 4.90 -4.64 19.96
CA ILE A 89 6.07 -4.01 20.58
C ILE A 89 5.57 -3.09 21.70
N ARG A 90 6.10 -3.29 22.92
CA ARG A 90 5.75 -2.50 24.11
C ARG A 90 6.85 -1.52 24.51
N VAL A 91 8.10 -1.89 24.27
CA VAL A 91 9.27 -1.11 24.64
C VAL A 91 10.28 -1.18 23.50
N THR A 92 10.85 -0.03 23.15
CA THR A 92 11.91 0.12 22.16
C THR A 92 13.10 0.80 22.83
N SER A 93 14.32 0.30 22.60
CA SER A 93 15.55 0.95 23.10
C SER A 93 15.76 2.33 22.48
N LEU A 94 15.33 2.50 21.23
CA LEU A 94 15.26 3.78 20.54
C LEU A 94 13.78 4.13 20.32
N PRO A 95 13.25 5.17 20.98
CA PRO A 95 11.89 5.63 20.75
C PRO A 95 11.67 5.99 19.28
N LEU A 96 10.59 5.45 18.71
CA LEU A 96 10.18 5.82 17.37
C LEU A 96 9.54 7.21 17.37
N GLU A 97 9.71 7.95 16.29
CA GLU A 97 8.99 9.20 16.08
C GLU A 97 7.51 8.97 15.76
N ALA A 98 6.72 10.04 15.80
CA ALA A 98 5.34 10.01 15.34
C ALA A 98 5.25 9.63 13.85
N GLY A 99 4.11 9.05 13.45
CA GLY A 99 3.93 8.51 12.11
C GLY A 99 2.78 7.52 12.01
N HIS A 100 2.68 6.80 10.90
CA HIS A 100 1.57 5.89 10.64
C HIS A 100 1.66 4.58 11.45
N VAL A 101 0.50 4.01 11.76
CA VAL A 101 0.37 2.73 12.49
C VAL A 101 1.00 1.61 11.68
N MET A 102 1.83 0.79 12.34
CA MET A 102 2.40 -0.41 11.76
C MET A 102 1.45 -1.59 11.98
N THR A 103 1.24 -2.38 10.93
CA THR A 103 0.39 -3.56 10.96
C THR A 103 1.13 -4.75 10.37
N ARG A 104 0.75 -5.95 10.80
CA ARG A 104 1.23 -7.17 10.16
C ARG A 104 0.57 -7.37 8.81
N ARG A 105 1.26 -8.04 7.89
CA ARG A 105 0.77 -8.31 6.53
C ARG A 105 -0.59 -9.03 6.51
N GLU A 106 -0.84 -9.90 7.49
CA GLU A 106 -2.07 -10.70 7.64
C GLU A 106 -3.23 -9.95 8.30
N HIS A 107 -3.01 -8.75 8.82
CA HIS A 107 -4.07 -7.96 9.42
C HIS A 107 -5.12 -7.59 8.36
N HIS A 108 -6.40 -7.55 8.71
CA HIS A 108 -7.46 -7.04 7.84
C HIS A 108 -8.08 -5.83 8.52
N CYS A 109 -7.77 -4.63 8.01
CA CYS A 109 -8.25 -3.38 8.59
C CYS A 109 -9.67 -3.05 8.11
N GLY A 110 -10.43 -2.30 8.91
CA GLY A 110 -11.80 -1.89 8.55
C GLY A 110 -11.86 -0.99 7.31
N ASP A 111 -10.80 -0.19 7.06
CA ASP A 111 -10.67 0.67 5.89
C ASP A 111 -9.99 -0.03 4.70
N PHE A 112 -10.07 -1.36 4.63
CA PHE A 112 -9.44 -2.13 3.56
C PHE A 112 -9.90 -1.64 2.17
N LYS A 113 -8.93 -1.45 1.28
CA LYS A 113 -9.16 -0.97 -0.09
C LYS A 113 -8.23 -1.68 -1.06
N ASP A 114 -8.80 -2.28 -2.10
CA ASP A 114 -8.08 -2.87 -3.24
C ASP A 114 -8.82 -2.47 -4.52
N GLU A 115 -8.59 -1.25 -4.98
CA GLU A 115 -9.10 -0.75 -6.27
C GLU A 115 -8.11 -0.95 -7.41
N PHE A 116 -7.02 -1.67 -7.14
CA PHE A 116 -6.02 -2.00 -8.13
C PHE A 116 -6.56 -2.96 -9.19
N ASP A 117 -6.44 -2.56 -10.45
CA ASP A 117 -6.78 -3.44 -11.56
C ASP A 117 -5.71 -4.53 -11.74
N TRP A 118 -5.97 -5.70 -11.15
CA TRP A 118 -5.09 -6.86 -11.27
C TRP A 118 -4.96 -7.39 -12.69
N ASN A 119 -5.93 -7.12 -13.58
CA ASN A 119 -5.86 -7.56 -14.98
C ASN A 119 -4.90 -6.68 -15.81
N SER A 120 -4.53 -5.50 -15.32
CA SER A 120 -3.50 -4.66 -15.93
C SER A 120 -2.10 -5.27 -15.86
N LEU A 121 -1.90 -6.30 -15.01
CA LEU A 121 -0.61 -6.99 -14.88
C LEU A 121 -0.39 -8.03 -15.98
N PRO A 122 0.87 -8.26 -16.41
CA PRO A 122 1.18 -9.30 -17.40
C PRO A 122 0.72 -10.70 -16.94
N ALA A 123 0.15 -11.49 -17.84
CA ALA A 123 -0.32 -12.84 -17.55
C ALA A 123 0.78 -13.75 -16.94
N ALA A 124 2.04 -13.57 -17.35
CA ALA A 124 3.18 -14.29 -16.77
C ALA A 124 3.37 -13.97 -15.27
N TYR A 125 3.18 -12.71 -14.88
CA TYR A 125 3.29 -12.29 -13.48
C TYR A 125 2.13 -12.85 -12.65
N LEU A 126 0.90 -12.79 -13.18
CA LEU A 126 -0.27 -13.34 -12.51
C LEU A 126 -0.11 -14.85 -12.24
N ARG A 127 0.36 -15.62 -13.24
CA ARG A 127 0.70 -17.04 -13.04
C ARG A 127 1.74 -17.26 -11.94
N MET A 128 2.76 -16.40 -11.89
CA MET A 128 3.84 -16.49 -10.91
C MET A 128 3.36 -16.28 -9.48
N ILE A 129 2.40 -15.38 -9.26
CA ILE A 129 1.80 -15.14 -7.93
C ILE A 129 0.62 -16.06 -7.62
N GLY A 130 0.29 -17.00 -8.51
CA GLY A 130 -0.81 -17.95 -8.33
C GLY A 130 -2.21 -17.37 -8.60
N ARG A 131 -2.32 -16.26 -9.34
CA ARG A 131 -3.58 -15.62 -9.72
C ARG A 131 -3.92 -15.88 -11.18
N GLN A 132 -5.20 -16.03 -11.50
CA GLN A 132 -5.69 -16.14 -12.88
C GLN A 132 -6.31 -14.82 -13.34
N GLN A 133 -6.19 -14.50 -14.63
CA GLN A 133 -6.94 -13.40 -15.23
C GLN A 133 -8.41 -13.80 -15.26
N HIS A 134 -9.28 -12.99 -14.66
CA HIS A 134 -10.71 -13.12 -14.88
C HIS A 134 -11.02 -12.46 -16.22
N ASN A 135 -11.04 -13.26 -17.29
CA ASN A 135 -11.65 -12.81 -18.54
C ASN A 135 -13.14 -12.68 -18.29
N GLY A 136 -13.62 -11.44 -18.15
CA GLY A 136 -15.04 -11.14 -18.10
C GLY A 136 -15.70 -11.68 -19.37
N LYS A 137 -16.29 -12.87 -19.29
CA LYS A 137 -17.41 -13.23 -20.14
C LYS A 137 -18.64 -12.76 -19.40
N GLU A 138 -19.13 -11.60 -19.82
CA GLU A 138 -20.51 -11.17 -19.55
C GLU A 138 -21.46 -12.31 -19.93
N GLY A 139 -22.33 -12.67 -18.99
CA GLY A 139 -23.47 -13.54 -19.22
C GLY A 139 -24.74 -12.73 -19.01
#